data_AF-A0A949HS65-F1
#
_entry.id   AF-A0A949HS65-F1
#
_cell.length_a   1.000
_cell.length_b   1.000
_cell.length_c   1.000
_cell.angle_alpha   90.00
_cell.angle_beta   90.00
_cell.angle_gamma   90.00
#
_symmetry.space_group_name_H-M   'P 1'
#
loop_
_entity.id
_entity.type
_entity.pdbx_description
1 polymer ?
#
loop_
_entity_poly.entity_id
_entity_poly.type
_entity_poly.pdbx_seq_one_letter_code
_entity_poly.pdbx_strand_id
1 'polypeptide(L)' 'MQSGFGQPHLHTGLSIRKLAPEVFECRMDLKTRLVFMAEKGVLTFDFAGNHGEVQTYLRGKRL' A
#
# COMPACT_ATOMS: atom_id res chain seq x y z
N MET A 1 -14.35 -13.64 -8.26
CA MET A 1 -12.93 -14.05 -8.15
C MET A 1 -12.11 -12.86 -7.66
N GLN A 2 -11.67 -12.86 -6.40
CA GLN A 2 -10.72 -11.90 -5.82
C GLN A 2 -9.36 -12.60 -5.70
N SER A 3 -8.74 -12.91 -6.84
CA SER A 3 -7.58 -13.81 -6.90
C SER A 3 -6.24 -13.06 -6.87
N GLY A 4 -6.16 -11.96 -6.12
CA GLY A 4 -4.99 -11.05 -6.18
C GLY A 4 -4.47 -10.54 -4.85
N PHE A 5 -5.06 -10.89 -3.72
CA PHE A 5 -4.54 -10.48 -2.40
C PHE A 5 -3.71 -11.62 -1.80
N GLY A 6 -2.41 -11.40 -1.58
CA GLY A 6 -1.67 -12.13 -0.54
C GLY A 6 -0.68 -13.24 -0.92
N GLN A 7 -0.07 -13.27 -2.11
CA GLN A 7 1.02 -14.22 -2.42
C GLN A 7 2.23 -13.54 -3.10
N PRO A 8 3.25 -13.13 -2.34
CA PRO A 8 4.33 -12.28 -2.85
C PRO A 8 5.44 -12.99 -3.67
N HIS A 9 5.45 -14.32 -3.78
CA HIS A 9 6.48 -15.06 -4.52
C HIS A 9 6.03 -15.60 -5.89
N LEU A 10 4.78 -15.34 -6.27
CA LEU A 10 4.35 -15.35 -7.66
C LEU A 10 4.15 -13.88 -8.05
N HIS A 11 4.57 -13.46 -9.25
CA HIS A 11 4.21 -12.15 -9.82
C HIS A 11 2.70 -12.08 -10.16
N THR A 12 1.84 -12.50 -9.23
CA THR A 12 0.37 -12.64 -9.36
C THR A 12 -0.34 -12.28 -8.05
N GLY A 13 0.24 -11.39 -7.25
CA GLY A 13 -0.40 -10.83 -6.05
C GLY A 13 -0.18 -9.33 -6.01
N LEU A 14 -1.28 -8.56 -5.96
CA LEU A 14 -1.26 -7.13 -5.64
C LEU A 14 -0.47 -7.03 -4.33
N SER A 15 0.71 -6.43 -4.38
CA SER A 15 1.67 -6.40 -3.27
C SER A 15 1.19 -5.44 -2.19
N ILE A 16 0.01 -5.72 -1.63
CA ILE A 16 -0.76 -4.89 -0.69
C ILE A 16 -0.46 -5.35 0.74
N ARG A 17 -0.06 -4.41 1.59
CA ARG A 17 0.22 -4.60 3.01
C ARG A 17 -0.66 -3.65 3.81
N LYS A 18 -1.35 -4.16 4.84
CA LYS A 18 -2.04 -3.31 5.82
C LYS A 18 -1.02 -2.66 6.76
N LEU A 19 -1.13 -1.35 6.95
CA LEU A 19 -0.24 -0.57 7.82
C LEU A 19 -0.95 -0.17 9.13
N ALA A 20 -2.20 0.26 9.04
CA ALA A 20 -3.03 0.70 10.17
C ALA A 20 -4.52 0.37 9.87
N PRO A 21 -5.49 0.72 10.76
CA PRO A 21 -6.90 0.73 10.39
C PRO A 21 -7.09 1.56 9.12
N GLU A 22 -7.73 0.97 8.11
CA GLU A 22 -8.03 1.60 6.81
C GLU A 22 -6.83 2.07 5.98
N VAL A 23 -5.59 2.01 6.48
CA VAL A 23 -4.37 2.42 5.75
C VAL A 23 -3.62 1.21 5.23
N PHE A 24 -3.29 1.24 3.95
CA PHE A 24 -2.61 0.18 3.23
C PHE A 24 -1.46 0.75 2.38
N GLU A 25 -0.45 -0.08 2.15
CA GLU A 25 0.61 0.14 1.17
C GLU A 25 0.41 -0.83 0.01
N CYS A 26 0.66 -0.44 -1.23
CA CYS A 26 0.94 -1.39 -2.31
C CYS A 26 2.26 -1.11 -3.01
N ARG A 27 2.99 -2.17 -3.35
CA ARG A 27 4.23 -2.08 -4.13
C ARG A 27 3.90 -2.20 -5.63
N MET A 28 4.24 -1.16 -6.39
CA MET A 28 4.03 -1.11 -7.84
C MET A 28 5.23 -1.70 -8.61
N ASP A 29 6.45 -1.45 -8.10
CA ASP A 29 7.69 -2.00 -8.64
C ASP A 29 8.74 -2.14 -7.52
N LEU A 30 10.00 -2.43 -7.86
CA LEU A 30 11.07 -2.59 -6.88
C LEU A 30 11.28 -1.36 -5.96
N LYS A 31 11.05 -0.16 -6.48
CA LYS A 31 11.30 1.11 -5.80
C LYS A 31 10.03 1.84 -5.40
N THR A 32 8.95 1.72 -6.18
CA THR A 32 7.73 2.50 -6.01
C THR A 32 6.72 1.81 -5.10
N ARG A 33 6.21 2.57 -4.12
CA ARG A 33 5.17 2.20 -3.17
C ARG A 33 4.08 3.26 -3.17
N LEU A 34 2.83 2.83 -3.08
CA LEU A 34 1.67 3.69 -2.89
C LEU A 34 1.13 3.47 -1.49
N VAL A 35 0.75 4.54 -0.80
CA VAL A 35 -0.09 4.48 0.39
C VAL A 35 -1.49 4.87 -0.02
N PHE A 36 -2.47 4.08 0.39
CA PHE A 36 -3.87 4.34 0.13
C PHE A 36 -4.73 4.02 1.34
N MET A 37 -5.85 4.72 1.43
CA MET A 37 -6.90 4.45 2.41
C MET A 37 -8.00 3.65 1.73
N ALA A 38 -8.45 2.57 2.37
CA ALA A 38 -9.55 1.75 1.91
C ALA A 38 -10.72 1.85 2.88
N GLU A 39 -11.73 2.59 2.43
CA GLU A 39 -13.00 2.76 3.12
C GLU A 39 -14.10 2.06 2.32
N LYS A 40 -15.31 1.97 2.87
CA LYS A 40 -16.42 1.28 2.21
C LYS A 40 -16.76 1.94 0.87
N GLY A 41 -16.39 1.29 -0.22
CA GLY A 41 -16.69 1.71 -1.58
C GLY A 41 -15.74 2.75 -2.17
N VAL A 42 -14.66 3.12 -1.45
CA VAL A 42 -13.70 4.14 -1.90
C VAL A 42 -12.27 3.68 -1.63
N LEU A 43 -11.41 3.85 -2.63
CA LEU A 43 -9.96 3.74 -2.50
C LEU A 43 -9.34 5.10 -2.81
N THR A 44 -8.67 5.68 -1.83
CA THR A 44 -8.00 6.98 -1.98
C THR A 44 -6.50 6.78 -1.93
N PHE A 45 -5.82 7.02 -3.05
CA PHE A 45 -4.35 7.06 -3.08
C PHE A 45 -3.87 8.38 -2.49
N ASP A 46 -3.13 8.27 -1.39
CA ASP A 46 -2.77 9.40 -0.52
C ASP A 46 -1.31 9.81 -0.76
N PHE A 47 -0.44 8.84 -1.06
CA PHE A 47 0.97 9.10 -1.30
C PHE A 47 1.61 8.08 -2.25
N ALA A 48 2.60 8.51 -3.02
CA ALA A 48 3.43 7.66 -3.86
C ALA A 48 4.90 8.02 -3.66
N GLY A 49 5.75 7.01 -3.41
CA GLY A 49 7.17 7.24 -3.22
C GLY A 49 7.93 5.94 -2.99
N ASN A 50 9.22 6.06 -2.72
CA ASN A 50 10.05 4.93 -2.36
C ASN A 50 9.87 4.50 -0.89
N HIS A 51 10.54 3.41 -0.51
CA HIS A 51 10.48 2.91 0.88
C HIS A 51 10.78 3.98 1.94
N GLY A 52 11.84 4.77 1.77
CA GLY A 52 12.21 5.80 2.74
C GLY A 52 11.25 6.98 2.77
N GLU A 53 10.74 7.38 1.61
CA GLU A 53 9.74 8.44 1.48
C GLU A 53 8.42 8.03 2.13
N VAL A 54 7.94 6.81 1.88
CA VAL A 54 6.74 6.26 2.56
C VAL A 54 6.93 6.20 4.07
N GLN A 55 8.08 5.75 4.56
CA GLN A 55 8.35 5.71 6.01
C GLN A 55 8.39 7.12 6.64
N THR A 56 8.91 8.10 5.91
CA THR A 56 8.90 9.51 6.35
C THR A 56 7.49 10.06 6.36
N TYR A 57 6.73 9.77 5.31
CA TYR A 57 5.33 10.16 5.17
C TYR A 57 4.46 9.64 6.32
N LEU A 58 4.53 8.34 6.62
CA LEU A 58 3.74 7.70 7.68
C LEU A 58 4.08 8.26 9.07
N ARG A 59 5.37 8.50 9.35
CA ARG A 59 5.81 9.15 10.59
C ARG A 59 5.25 10.56 10.73
N GLY A 60 5.20 11.32 9.63
CA GLY A 60 4.58 12.65 9.60
C GLY A 60 3.08 12.63 9.90
N LYS A 61 2.37 11.56 9.50
CA LYS A 61 0.95 11.37 9.79
C LYS A 61 0.65 10.78 11.18
N ARG A 62 1.66 10.44 12.00
CA ARG A 62 1.52 9.70 13.29
C ARG A 62 0.67 8.43 13.14
N LEU A 63 0.84 7.72 12.03
CA LEU A 63 0.30 6.38 11.78
C LEU A 63 1.28 5.30 12.20
#